data_AF-A0A7S0T2V2-F1
#
_entry.id   AF-A0A7S0T2V2-F1
#
_cell.length_a   1.000
_cell.length_b   1.000
_cell.length_c   1.000
_cell.angle_alpha   90.00
_cell.angle_beta   90.00
_cell.angle_gamma   90.00
#
_symmetry.space_group_name_H-M   'P 1'
#
loop_
_entity.id
_entity.type
_entity.pdbx_description
1 polymer ?
#
loop_
_entity_poly.entity_id
_entity_poly.type
_entity_poly.pdbx_seq_one_letter_code
_entity_poly.pdbx_strand_id
1 'polypeptide(L)'
;VGLNNTLAFCECGWQRTADGTEIPLTKNQIGINPLGGLGWTGPFCEVACDPCNFENGKCQFDGSSGVCDCFKGIENSAVSESALLIPETTGFGFTGPRCETACKPCFNGTCSDVPGSYGECLCNPGFTDPACLIECGSSEFVDTIDGLQYVG
;
A
#
# COMPACT_ATOMS: atom_id res chain seq x y z
N VAL A 1 43.35 7.66 -13.27
CA VAL A 1 42.44 8.83 -13.25
C VAL A 1 41.19 8.37 -12.49
N GLY A 2 41.04 8.82 -11.24
CA GLY A 2 39.95 8.41 -10.36
C GLY A 2 38.64 8.97 -10.90
N LEU A 3 37.66 8.11 -11.12
CA LEU A 3 36.31 8.54 -11.41
C LEU A 3 35.71 8.99 -10.07
N ASN A 4 35.69 10.31 -9.89
CA ASN A 4 34.96 11.03 -8.85
C ASN A 4 33.46 10.91 -9.14
N ASN A 5 32.93 9.69 -9.11
CA ASN A 5 31.51 9.43 -9.28
C ASN A 5 30.90 9.35 -7.89
N THR A 6 30.59 10.50 -7.30
CA THR A 6 29.72 10.58 -6.13
C THR A 6 28.32 10.17 -6.59
N LEU A 7 28.07 8.86 -6.62
CA LEU A 7 26.77 8.30 -6.97
C LEU A 7 25.82 8.57 -5.80
N ALA A 8 24.83 9.40 -6.05
CA ALA A 8 23.78 9.70 -5.09
C ALA A 8 22.54 8.92 -5.54
N PHE A 9 22.09 7.95 -4.72
CA PHE A 9 20.97 7.05 -5.00
C PHE A 9 19.65 7.78 -4.76
N CYS A 10 19.18 8.56 -5.72
CA CYS A 10 17.97 9.35 -5.54
C CYS A 10 16.76 8.56 -6.02
N GLU A 11 15.88 8.31 -5.06
CA GLU A 11 14.72 7.44 -5.11
C GLU A 11 15.03 5.95 -5.18
N CYS A 12 14.30 5.24 -4.32
CA CYS A 12 14.40 3.83 -4.07
C CYS A 12 14.13 3.02 -5.36
N GLY A 13 15.20 2.68 -6.08
CA GLY A 13 15.12 2.04 -7.40
C GLY A 13 15.56 2.92 -8.56
N TRP A 14 16.25 4.04 -8.33
CA TRP A 14 16.83 4.87 -9.38
C TRP A 14 18.24 5.34 -9.00
N GLN A 15 19.13 5.39 -10.00
CA GLN A 15 20.48 5.94 -9.91
C GLN A 15 20.47 7.29 -10.60
N ARG A 16 20.97 8.32 -9.92
CA ARG A 16 21.17 9.64 -10.54
C ARG A 16 22.63 9.82 -10.92
N THR A 17 22.89 10.04 -12.21
CA THR A 17 24.23 10.34 -12.70
C THR A 17 24.56 11.82 -12.52
N ALA A 18 25.85 12.18 -12.60
CA ALA A 18 26.33 13.54 -12.34
C ALA A 18 25.77 14.60 -13.31
N ASP A 19 25.24 14.18 -14.46
CA ASP A 19 24.54 15.00 -15.46
C ASP A 19 23.04 15.16 -15.17
N GLY A 20 22.53 14.55 -14.09
CA GLY A 20 21.13 14.62 -13.67
C GLY A 20 20.23 13.55 -14.26
N THR A 21 20.75 12.63 -15.09
CA THR A 21 19.96 11.52 -15.66
C THR A 21 19.56 10.52 -14.58
N GLU A 22 18.31 10.04 -14.64
CA GLU A 22 17.75 9.05 -13.72
C GLU A 22 17.65 7.68 -14.42
N ILE A 23 18.23 6.65 -13.83
CA ILE A 23 18.29 5.29 -14.37
C ILE A 23 17.63 4.31 -13.39
N PRO A 24 16.67 3.48 -13.79
CA PRO A 24 16.03 2.54 -12.87
C PRO A 24 17.01 1.43 -12.44
N LEU A 25 17.07 1.15 -11.15
CA LEU A 25 17.82 0.11 -10.49
C LEU A 25 16.91 -1.03 -10.04
N THR A 26 17.41 -2.26 -10.16
CA THR A 26 16.74 -3.45 -9.62
C THR A 26 17.03 -3.62 -8.13
N LYS A 27 16.18 -4.35 -7.40
CA LYS A 27 16.33 -4.68 -5.96
C LYS A 27 17.72 -5.20 -5.59
N ASN A 28 18.37 -5.95 -6.48
CA ASN A 28 19.69 -6.54 -6.26
C ASN A 28 20.85 -5.54 -6.38
N GLN A 29 20.58 -4.33 -6.85
CA GLN A 29 21.56 -3.26 -7.05
C GLN A 29 21.49 -2.19 -5.96
N ILE A 30 20.57 -2.33 -4.99
CA ILE A 30 20.30 -1.35 -3.95
C ILE A 30 20.77 -1.90 -2.61
N GLY A 31 21.64 -1.15 -1.91
CA GLY A 31 22.14 -1.53 -0.60
C GLY A 31 21.12 -1.33 0.52
N ILE A 32 21.28 -2.08 1.62
CA ILE A 32 20.52 -1.87 2.86
C ILE A 32 21.11 -0.66 3.59
N ASN A 33 20.25 0.26 4.01
CA ASN A 33 20.61 1.46 4.77
C ASN A 33 20.58 1.17 6.30
N PRO A 34 21.06 2.11 7.15
CA PRO A 34 21.09 1.90 8.61
C PRO A 34 19.73 1.68 9.30
N LEU A 35 18.61 2.06 8.67
CA LEU A 35 17.26 1.80 9.17
C LEU A 35 16.73 0.41 8.78
N GLY A 36 17.50 -0.35 8.00
CA GLY A 36 17.11 -1.65 7.47
C GLY A 36 16.23 -1.57 6.22
N GLY A 37 15.98 -0.39 5.67
CA GLY A 37 15.37 -0.20 4.35
C GLY A 37 16.38 -0.34 3.23
N LEU A 38 15.91 -0.37 1.98
CA LEU A 38 16.80 -0.36 0.82
C LEU A 38 16.99 1.09 0.36
N GLY A 39 18.22 1.53 0.11
CA GLY A 39 18.49 2.81 -0.55
C GLY A 39 18.21 4.07 0.28
N TRP A 40 18.22 5.21 -0.41
CA TRP A 40 18.06 6.55 0.14
C TRP A 40 17.16 7.41 -0.74
N THR A 41 16.70 8.53 -0.21
CA THR A 41 15.89 9.54 -0.88
C THR A 41 16.30 10.94 -0.40
N GLY A 42 15.56 11.97 -0.80
CA GLY A 42 15.90 13.37 -0.54
C GLY A 42 16.67 14.02 -1.69
N PRO A 43 16.82 15.35 -1.66
CA PRO A 43 17.40 16.12 -2.78
C PRO A 43 18.86 15.78 -3.07
N PHE A 44 19.60 15.29 -2.06
CA PHE A 44 20.99 14.87 -2.18
C PHE A 44 21.19 13.39 -1.84
N CYS A 45 20.10 12.61 -1.82
CA CYS A 45 20.09 11.18 -1.55
C CYS A 45 20.71 10.82 -0.18
N GLU A 46 20.48 11.67 0.81
CA GLU A 46 21.05 11.62 2.15
C GLU A 46 20.09 11.01 3.19
N VAL A 47 18.81 10.90 2.85
CA VAL A 47 17.75 10.47 3.77
C VAL A 47 17.52 8.98 3.58
N ALA A 48 17.74 8.18 4.63
CA ALA A 48 17.51 6.74 4.56
C ALA A 48 16.03 6.43 4.27
N CYS A 49 15.78 5.55 3.29
CA CYS A 49 14.43 5.03 3.06
C CYS A 49 13.99 4.19 4.28
N ASP A 50 12.74 4.30 4.70
CA ASP A 50 12.13 3.38 5.66
C ASP A 50 12.15 1.93 5.12
N PRO A 51 12.04 0.92 5.99
CA PRO A 51 12.03 -0.49 5.59
C PRO A 51 10.73 -0.93 4.91
N CYS A 52 10.44 -0.34 3.75
CA CYS A 52 9.27 -0.63 2.92
C CYS A 52 9.36 -2.03 2.28
N ASN A 53 8.21 -2.67 2.10
CA ASN A 53 8.10 -3.79 1.19
C ASN A 53 8.08 -3.29 -0.26
N PHE A 54 9.21 -3.44 -0.96
CA PHE A 54 9.42 -2.97 -2.32
C PHE A 54 8.59 -3.69 -3.40
N GLU A 55 7.95 -4.80 -3.06
CA GLU A 55 7.01 -5.48 -3.97
C GLU A 55 5.63 -4.79 -3.93
N ASN A 56 5.34 -4.08 -2.84
CA ASN A 56 4.03 -3.54 -2.52
C ASN A 56 4.01 -2.01 -2.40
N GLY A 57 5.16 -1.35 -2.52
CA GLY A 57 5.31 0.08 -2.40
C GLY A 57 6.70 0.56 -2.78
N LYS A 58 6.88 1.88 -2.75
CA LYS A 58 8.15 2.55 -2.98
C LYS A 58 8.45 3.49 -1.82
N CYS A 59 9.70 3.88 -1.65
CA CYS A 59 10.01 4.96 -0.72
C CYS A 59 9.93 6.32 -1.43
N GLN A 60 9.31 7.28 -0.77
CA GLN A 60 9.21 8.66 -1.23
C GLN A 60 9.79 9.61 -0.17
N PHE A 61 10.39 10.72 -0.60
CA PHE A 61 10.78 11.79 0.31
C PHE A 61 9.56 12.68 0.62
N ASP A 62 9.21 12.82 1.89
CA ASP A 62 8.10 13.68 2.33
C ASP A 62 8.53 15.12 2.66
N GLY A 63 9.82 15.44 2.46
CA GLY A 63 10.44 16.71 2.86
C GLY A 63 11.29 16.62 4.13
N SER A 64 11.18 15.54 4.90
CA SER A 64 11.96 15.29 6.12
C SER A 64 12.51 13.86 6.20
N SER A 65 11.72 12.88 5.79
CA SER A 65 11.96 11.45 5.95
C SER A 65 11.73 10.70 4.63
N GLY A 66 12.33 9.51 4.52
CA GLY A 66 12.05 8.59 3.44
C GLY A 66 10.93 7.63 3.84
N VAL A 67 9.69 7.99 3.53
CA VAL A 67 8.49 7.24 3.94
C VAL A 67 8.01 6.27 2.88
N CYS A 68 7.29 5.23 3.28
CA CYS A 68 6.72 4.26 2.36
C CYS A 68 5.43 4.79 1.70
N ASP A 69 5.43 4.83 0.37
CA ASP A 69 4.25 5.06 -0.48
C ASP A 69 3.78 3.72 -1.06
N CYS A 70 2.69 3.19 -0.51
CA CYS A 70 2.17 1.87 -0.85
C CYS A 70 1.34 1.90 -2.13
N PHE A 71 1.52 0.91 -2.99
CA PHE A 71 0.76 0.81 -4.23
C PHE A 71 -0.72 0.55 -3.93
N LYS A 72 -1.62 1.42 -4.40
CA LYS A 72 -3.06 1.36 -4.10
C LYS A 72 -3.91 0.59 -5.13
N GLY A 73 -3.41 0.43 -6.36
CA GLY A 73 -4.20 -0.11 -7.48
C GLY A 73 -3.75 -1.49 -7.99
N ILE A 74 -2.86 -2.17 -7.27
CA ILE A 74 -2.33 -3.47 -7.69
C ILE A 74 -3.16 -4.58 -7.05
N GLU A 75 -3.62 -5.54 -7.84
CA GLU A 75 -4.33 -6.71 -7.32
C GLU A 75 -3.47 -7.43 -6.28
N ASN A 76 -4.09 -7.84 -5.17
CA ASN A 76 -3.44 -8.60 -4.12
C ASN A 76 -4.22 -9.92 -3.88
N SER A 77 -3.89 -10.67 -2.84
CA SER A 77 -4.56 -11.95 -2.52
C SER A 77 -5.43 -11.88 -1.26
N ALA A 78 -5.67 -10.69 -0.71
CA ALA A 78 -6.55 -10.53 0.44
C ALA A 78 -8.00 -10.73 0.02
N VAL A 79 -8.76 -11.43 0.87
CA VAL A 79 -10.19 -11.71 0.69
C VAL A 79 -11.01 -11.00 1.77
N SER A 80 -12.29 -10.80 1.50
CA SER A 80 -13.23 -10.21 2.47
C SER A 80 -13.99 -11.30 3.23
N GLU A 81 -14.42 -10.98 4.45
CA GLU A 81 -15.34 -11.81 5.24
C GLU A 81 -16.81 -11.55 4.86
N SER A 82 -17.06 -10.65 3.90
CA SER A 82 -18.38 -10.40 3.35
C SER A 82 -19.01 -11.67 2.80
N ALA A 83 -20.16 -12.05 3.33
CA ALA A 83 -20.92 -13.22 2.86
C ALA A 83 -21.57 -12.99 1.49
N LEU A 84 -21.65 -11.73 1.04
CA LEU A 84 -22.23 -11.34 -0.25
C LEU A 84 -21.21 -11.35 -1.38
N LEU A 85 -19.92 -11.37 -1.04
CA LEU A 85 -18.86 -11.36 -2.01
C LEU A 85 -18.64 -12.76 -2.59
N ILE A 86 -18.40 -12.83 -3.90
CA ILE A 86 -17.97 -14.10 -4.50
C ILE A 86 -16.60 -14.50 -3.89
N PRO A 87 -16.39 -15.78 -3.51
CA PRO A 87 -15.20 -16.20 -2.77
C PRO A 87 -13.86 -15.90 -3.45
N GLU A 88 -13.86 -15.79 -4.78
CA GLU A 88 -12.66 -15.57 -5.59
C GLU A 88 -12.29 -14.08 -5.72
N THR A 89 -13.11 -13.15 -5.19
CA THR A 89 -12.81 -11.72 -5.30
C THR A 89 -11.72 -11.32 -4.31
N THR A 90 -10.63 -10.80 -4.88
CA THR A 90 -9.48 -10.27 -4.16
C THR A 90 -9.51 -8.74 -4.10
N GLY A 91 -8.76 -8.19 -3.15
CA GLY A 91 -8.62 -6.76 -2.98
C GLY A 91 -7.54 -6.13 -3.86
N PHE A 92 -7.45 -4.81 -3.78
CA PHE A 92 -6.46 -4.01 -4.50
C PHE A 92 -5.66 -3.14 -3.54
N GLY A 93 -4.36 -3.16 -3.72
CA GLY A 93 -3.40 -2.29 -3.08
C GLY A 93 -2.91 -2.78 -1.72
N PHE A 94 -2.04 -1.97 -1.14
CA PHE A 94 -1.39 -2.23 0.14
C PHE A 94 -1.37 -0.99 1.03
N THR A 95 -1.19 -1.24 2.32
CA THR A 95 -1.20 -0.25 3.39
C THR A 95 -0.32 -0.75 4.55
N GLY A 96 -0.31 -0.01 5.65
CA GLY A 96 0.61 -0.22 6.75
C GLY A 96 1.89 0.60 6.61
N PRO A 97 2.64 0.78 7.71
CA PRO A 97 3.83 1.64 7.74
C PRO A 97 4.96 1.14 6.81
N ARG A 98 4.92 -0.12 6.38
CA ARG A 98 5.91 -0.75 5.50
C ARG A 98 5.27 -1.39 4.26
N CYS A 99 4.02 -1.06 3.92
CA CYS A 99 3.28 -1.67 2.81
C CYS A 99 3.16 -3.20 2.90
N GLU A 100 3.14 -3.72 4.12
CA GLU A 100 3.07 -5.14 4.42
C GLU A 100 1.65 -5.69 4.42
N THR A 101 0.64 -4.83 4.53
CA THR A 101 -0.76 -5.23 4.67
C THR A 101 -1.49 -5.07 3.35
N ALA A 102 -2.00 -6.19 2.81
CA ALA A 102 -2.86 -6.18 1.65
C ALA A 102 -4.25 -5.62 2.02
N CYS A 103 -4.79 -4.77 1.16
CA CYS A 103 -6.15 -4.24 1.30
C CYS A 103 -7.17 -5.30 0.89
N LYS A 104 -8.17 -5.55 1.74
CA LYS A 104 -9.32 -6.41 1.41
C LYS A 104 -10.20 -5.78 0.32
N PRO A 105 -11.04 -6.58 -0.38
CA PRO A 105 -12.05 -6.06 -1.31
C PRO A 105 -12.89 -4.96 -0.68
N CYS A 106 -13.05 -3.84 -1.39
CA CYS A 106 -13.68 -2.64 -0.85
C CYS A 106 -14.40 -1.87 -1.96
N PHE A 107 -15.74 -1.90 -1.96
CA PHE A 107 -16.55 -1.38 -3.08
C PHE A 107 -17.07 0.03 -2.83
N ASN A 108 -17.67 0.27 -1.64
CA ASN A 108 -18.14 1.59 -1.23
C ASN A 108 -17.43 2.06 0.03
N GLY A 109 -16.10 2.06 -0.01
CA GLY A 109 -15.26 2.44 1.11
C GLY A 109 -13.83 2.74 0.70
N THR A 110 -12.97 2.91 1.71
CA THR A 110 -11.53 3.09 1.52
C THR A 110 -10.78 2.05 2.34
N CYS A 111 -9.73 1.47 1.76
CA CYS A 111 -8.81 0.60 2.51
C CYS A 111 -8.14 1.41 3.63
N SER A 112 -8.31 0.97 4.86
CA SER A 112 -7.79 1.68 6.04
C SER A 112 -6.27 1.67 6.10
N ASP A 113 -5.69 2.83 6.37
CA ASP A 113 -4.29 3.08 6.65
C ASP A 113 -4.04 3.51 8.10
N VAL A 114 -4.97 3.16 8.99
CA VAL A 114 -4.93 3.58 10.39
C VAL A 114 -4.47 2.41 11.28
N PRO A 115 -3.57 2.64 12.26
CA PRO A 115 -3.16 1.63 13.23
C PRO A 115 -4.35 0.88 13.86
N GLY A 116 -4.27 -0.45 13.85
CA GLY A 116 -5.30 -1.34 14.40
C GLY A 116 -6.40 -1.75 13.40
N SER A 117 -6.43 -1.17 12.20
CA SER A 117 -7.40 -1.53 11.15
C SER A 117 -6.81 -1.60 9.75
N TYR A 118 -5.47 -1.62 9.64
CA TYR A 118 -4.78 -1.70 8.34
C TYR A 118 -5.37 -2.81 7.46
N GLY A 119 -5.69 -2.45 6.22
CA GLY A 119 -6.15 -3.40 5.21
C GLY A 119 -7.63 -3.69 5.24
N GLU A 120 -8.34 -3.30 6.30
CA GLU A 120 -9.80 -3.42 6.37
C GLU A 120 -10.49 -2.37 5.48
N CYS A 121 -11.67 -2.71 4.96
CA CYS A 121 -12.48 -1.76 4.21
C CYS A 121 -13.28 -0.88 5.17
N LEU A 122 -12.97 0.42 5.20
CA LEU A 122 -13.72 1.42 5.94
C LEU A 122 -14.84 1.97 5.05
N CYS A 123 -16.10 1.64 5.36
CA CYS A 123 -17.23 2.03 4.55
C CYS A 123 -17.46 3.55 4.54
N ASN A 124 -17.85 4.04 3.37
CA ASN A 124 -18.40 5.38 3.24
C ASN A 124 -19.71 5.47 4.05
N PRO A 125 -20.09 6.67 4.54
CA PRO A 125 -21.37 6.86 5.21
C PRO A 125 -22.54 6.33 4.36
N GLY A 126 -23.40 5.53 4.98
CA GLY A 126 -24.52 4.88 4.29
C GLY A 126 -24.23 3.47 3.78
N PHE A 127 -23.04 2.93 3.97
CA PHE A 127 -22.70 1.54 3.63
C PHE A 127 -22.22 0.76 4.86
N THR A 128 -22.40 -0.55 4.79
CA THR A 128 -21.95 -1.54 5.78
C THR A 128 -21.56 -2.85 5.09
N ASP A 129 -21.25 -3.88 5.86
CA ASP A 129 -20.63 -5.16 5.48
C ASP A 129 -19.09 -5.06 5.29
N PRO A 130 -18.30 -6.13 5.57
CA PRO A 130 -16.83 -6.09 5.45
C PRO A 130 -16.28 -5.72 4.07
N ALA A 131 -17.06 -5.78 2.99
CA ALA A 131 -16.69 -5.30 1.65
C ALA A 131 -17.40 -3.98 1.25
N CYS A 132 -18.22 -3.42 2.15
CA CYS A 132 -19.06 -2.24 1.93
C CYS A 132 -20.04 -2.40 0.76
N LEU A 133 -20.69 -3.56 0.68
CA LEU A 133 -21.66 -3.87 -0.37
C LEU A 133 -23.09 -3.50 0.01
N ILE A 134 -23.42 -3.47 1.30
CA ILE A 134 -24.80 -3.26 1.76
C ILE A 134 -25.03 -1.76 2.01
N GLU A 135 -26.03 -1.17 1.36
CA GLU A 135 -26.51 0.16 1.71
C GLU A 135 -27.38 0.11 2.99
N CYS A 136 -27.12 1.01 3.94
CA CYS A 136 -27.89 1.10 5.18
C CYS A 136 -29.38 1.35 4.89
N GLY A 137 -30.25 0.52 5.45
CA GLY A 137 -31.69 0.62 5.24
C GLY A 137 -32.21 -0.11 4.00
N SER A 138 -31.34 -0.80 3.25
CA SER A 138 -31.76 -1.78 2.26
C SER A 138 -32.42 -3.00 2.93
N SER A 139 -33.19 -3.77 2.18
CA SER A 139 -33.75 -5.03 2.67
C SER A 139 -32.66 -6.05 3.05
N GLU A 140 -31.48 -5.97 2.42
CA GLU A 140 -30.30 -6.81 2.73
C GLU A 140 -29.72 -6.50 4.12
N PHE A 141 -29.94 -5.28 4.64
CA PHE A 141 -29.57 -4.89 6.00
C PHE A 141 -30.45 -5.55 7.07
N VAL A 142 -31.73 -5.83 6.78
CA VAL A 142 -32.68 -6.39 7.75
C VAL A 142 -32.36 -7.86 8.07
N ASP A 143 -31.84 -8.61 7.10
CA ASP A 143 -31.51 -10.04 7.27
C ASP A 143 -30.28 -10.30 8.16
N THR A 144 -29.37 -9.33 8.29
CA THR A 144 -28.13 -9.52 9.07
C THR A 144 -28.31 -9.35 10.59
N ILE A 145 -29.39 -8.73 11.04
CA ILE A 145 -29.67 -8.52 12.48
C ILE A 145 -30.50 -9.67 13.08
N ASP A 146 -31.29 -10.38 12.26
CA ASP A 146 -32.22 -11.43 12.74
C ASP A 146 -31.79 -12.87 12.40
N GLY A 147 -30.59 -13.07 11.82
CA GLY A 147 -30.03 -14.40 11.60
C GLY A 147 -30.82 -15.28 10.63
N LEU A 148 -31.65 -14.69 9.78
CA LEU A 148 -32.39 -15.39 8.74
C LEU A 148 -31.85 -14.97 7.38
N GLN A 149 -31.01 -15.84 6.81
CA GLN A 149 -30.64 -15.77 5.40
C GLN A 149 -31.89 -16.01 4.55
N TYR A 150 -32.29 -15.06 3.71
CA TYR A 150 -33.07 -15.39 2.51
C TYR A 150 -32.45 -14.77 1.25
N VAL A 151 -31.97 -15.67 0.39
CA VAL A 151 -31.68 -15.38 -1.02
C VAL A 151 -33.00 -15.12 -1.73
N GLY A 152 -33.13 -13.95 -2.36
CA GLY A 152 -34.24 -13.58 -3.23
C GLY A 152 -33.74 -13.06 -4.57
#